data_AF-A0A7R9Z4N0-F1
#
_entry.id   AF-A0A7R9Z4N0-F1
#
_cell.length_a   1.000
_cell.length_b   1.000
_cell.length_c   1.000
_cell.angle_alpha   90.00
_cell.angle_beta   90.00
_cell.angle_gamma   90.00
#
_symmetry.space_group_name_H-M   'P 1'
#
loop_
_entity.id
_entity.type
_entity.pdbx_description
1 polymer ?
#
loop_
_entity_poly.entity_id
_entity_poly.type
_entity_poly.pdbx_seq_one_letter_code
_entity_poly.pdbx_strand_id
1 'polypeptide(L)'
;AGELPLDKYVITKGLSKHPNDYPDGKSQPHVRVALSMIKHGRPVNVGDHVPYVICKPLKEDEEEQKQQRQQPNNKTAANKSKNAAERARHPEEILRSNGVLQPDVEWYLTQQILPPVARLCEPIDGMSSGVIAQRLGLDATKYKQMTGSSAYGEDGNDDDLVDYTPASMLTDEERFKDCEKLTIVCKSCGEERECPGVFSKCAPAEGD
;
A
#
# COMPACT_ATOMS: atom_id res chain seq x y z
N ALA A 1 -4.81 -12.19 21.85
CA ALA A 1 -5.36 -12.38 20.50
C ALA A 1 -4.89 -13.72 19.99
N GLY A 2 -5.78 -14.57 19.47
CA GLY A 2 -5.42 -15.93 19.06
C GLY A 2 -4.47 -15.90 17.87
N GLU A 3 -3.32 -16.56 17.99
CA GLU A 3 -2.42 -16.77 16.88
C GLU A 3 -3.11 -17.69 15.87
N LEU A 4 -3.29 -17.22 14.64
CA LEU A 4 -3.81 -18.06 13.57
C LEU A 4 -2.74 -19.06 13.14
N PRO A 5 -3.14 -20.27 12.72
CA PRO A 5 -2.18 -21.25 12.25
C PRO A 5 -1.58 -20.80 10.89
N LEU A 6 -0.35 -21.24 10.61
CA LEU A 6 0.45 -20.77 9.47
C LEU A 6 -0.26 -20.95 8.12
N ASP A 7 -1.09 -21.99 7.97
CA ASP A 7 -1.87 -22.29 6.76
C ASP A 7 -2.77 -21.13 6.35
N LYS A 8 -3.26 -20.32 7.30
CA LYS A 8 -4.13 -19.17 7.01
C LYS A 8 -3.39 -17.99 6.39
N TYR A 9 -2.06 -17.99 6.41
CA TYR A 9 -1.23 -16.95 5.83
C TYR A 9 -0.64 -17.35 4.47
N VAL A 10 -0.81 -18.61 4.03
CA VAL A 10 -0.20 -19.10 2.79
C VAL A 10 -0.97 -18.56 1.59
N ILE A 11 -0.24 -17.84 0.72
CA ILE A 11 -0.73 -17.42 -0.59
C ILE A 11 -0.05 -18.29 -1.64
N THR A 12 -0.82 -18.81 -2.59
CA THR A 12 -0.31 -19.67 -3.65
C THR A 12 -0.54 -19.00 -5.00
N LYS A 13 0.52 -18.89 -5.82
CA LYS A 13 0.43 -18.34 -7.18
C LYS A 13 1.19 -19.20 -8.18
N GLY A 14 0.58 -19.41 -9.35
CA GLY A 14 1.18 -20.15 -10.46
C GLY A 14 2.24 -19.36 -11.21
N LEU A 15 3.25 -20.06 -11.72
CA LEU A 15 4.27 -19.50 -12.62
C LEU A 15 3.84 -19.67 -14.08
N SER A 16 3.70 -18.56 -14.80
CA SER A 16 3.41 -18.54 -16.25
C SER A 16 4.65 -18.64 -17.13
N LYS A 17 5.83 -18.31 -16.60
CA LYS A 17 7.14 -18.41 -17.26
C LYS A 17 8.15 -19.07 -16.31
N HIS A 18 9.35 -19.38 -16.78
CA HIS A 18 10.40 -19.84 -15.89
C HIS A 18 10.83 -18.70 -14.95
N PRO A 19 11.16 -18.93 -13.66
CA PRO A 19 11.47 -17.86 -12.71
C PRO A 19 12.56 -16.86 -13.15
N ASN A 20 13.51 -17.29 -13.98
CA ASN A 20 14.58 -16.44 -14.52
C ASN A 20 14.13 -15.51 -15.67
N ASP A 21 12.99 -15.80 -16.30
CA ASP A 21 12.51 -15.06 -17.47
C ASP A 21 11.56 -13.91 -17.10
N TYR A 22 11.33 -13.69 -15.80
CA TYR A 22 10.52 -12.58 -15.32
C TYR A 22 11.36 -11.30 -15.24
N PRO A 23 10.98 -10.23 -15.97
CA PRO A 23 11.69 -8.94 -15.89
C PRO A 23 11.65 -8.37 -14.46
N ASP A 24 10.52 -8.57 -13.76
CA ASP A 24 10.26 -8.05 -12.42
C ASP A 24 10.33 -9.12 -11.33
N GLY A 25 11.21 -10.12 -11.47
CA GLY A 25 11.30 -11.24 -10.52
C GLY A 25 11.60 -10.82 -9.06
N LYS A 26 12.09 -9.60 -8.82
CA LYS A 26 12.35 -9.04 -7.48
C LYS A 26 11.13 -8.40 -6.81
N SER A 27 10.16 -7.91 -7.59
CA SER A 27 8.93 -7.29 -7.05
C SER A 27 7.80 -8.29 -6.87
N GLN A 28 7.93 -9.49 -7.44
CA GLN A 28 6.93 -10.55 -7.38
C GLN A 28 7.25 -11.59 -6.29
N PRO A 29 6.44 -11.72 -5.22
CA PRO A 29 6.71 -12.63 -4.10
C PRO A 29 6.91 -14.10 -4.51
N HIS A 30 5.98 -14.65 -5.30
CA HIS A 30 6.03 -16.02 -5.80
C HIS A 30 7.26 -16.31 -6.67
N VAL A 31 7.68 -15.37 -7.53
CA VAL A 31 8.90 -15.52 -8.35
C VAL A 31 10.14 -15.46 -7.46
N ARG A 32 10.18 -14.55 -6.48
CA ARG A 32 11.27 -14.46 -5.50
C ARG A 32 11.46 -15.78 -4.74
N VAL A 33 10.36 -16.37 -4.28
CA VAL A 33 10.38 -17.66 -3.57
C VAL A 33 10.80 -18.79 -4.51
N ALA A 34 10.30 -18.82 -5.75
CA ALA A 34 10.71 -19.78 -6.76
C ALA A 34 12.23 -19.74 -7.04
N LEU A 35 12.79 -18.54 -7.19
CA LEU A 35 14.24 -18.34 -7.34
C LEU A 35 15.01 -18.84 -6.10
N SER A 36 14.47 -18.63 -4.89
CA SER A 36 15.04 -19.19 -3.66
C SER A 36 15.00 -20.72 -3.66
N MET A 37 13.90 -21.33 -4.10
CA MET A 37 13.75 -22.78 -4.21
C MET A 37 14.81 -23.38 -5.15
N ILE A 38 15.00 -22.78 -6.33
CA ILE A 38 16.04 -23.17 -7.29
C ILE A 38 17.44 -23.08 -6.65
N LYS A 39 17.73 -21.99 -5.92
CA LYS A 39 19.00 -21.81 -5.21
C LYS A 39 19.25 -22.90 -4.15
N HIS A 40 18.21 -23.41 -3.51
CA HIS A 40 18.26 -24.50 -2.55
C HIS A 40 18.17 -25.89 -3.19
N GLY A 41 18.28 -25.99 -4.52
CA GLY A 41 18.27 -27.25 -5.25
C GLY A 41 16.90 -27.90 -5.40
N ARG A 42 15.80 -27.16 -5.14
CA ARG A 42 14.45 -27.62 -5.45
C ARG A 42 14.10 -27.28 -6.91
N PRO A 43 13.73 -28.25 -7.74
CA PRO A 43 13.32 -27.97 -9.11
C PRO A 43 12.01 -27.18 -9.12
N VAL A 44 11.91 -26.22 -10.03
CA VAL A 44 10.69 -25.42 -10.26
C VAL A 44 10.50 -25.30 -11.77
N ASN A 45 9.29 -25.63 -12.24
CA ASN A 45 8.92 -25.61 -13.64
C ASN A 45 7.87 -24.55 -13.95
N VAL A 46 7.69 -24.27 -15.24
CA VAL A 46 6.59 -23.43 -15.71
C VAL A 46 5.27 -24.17 -15.46
N GLY A 47 4.27 -23.46 -14.93
CA GLY A 47 3.00 -24.02 -14.50
C GLY A 47 2.94 -24.42 -13.01
N ASP A 48 4.08 -24.49 -12.32
CA ASP A 48 4.11 -24.84 -10.91
C ASP A 48 3.46 -23.75 -10.05
N HIS A 49 2.78 -24.19 -8.99
CA HIS A 49 2.15 -23.33 -7.99
C HIS A 49 3.08 -23.14 -6.80
N VAL A 50 3.52 -21.91 -6.58
CA VAL A 50 4.51 -21.57 -5.56
C VAL A 50 3.78 -20.99 -4.34
N PRO A 51 3.79 -21.68 -3.19
CA PRO A 51 3.25 -21.14 -1.95
C PRO A 51 4.27 -20.20 -1.28
N TYR A 52 3.79 -19.10 -0.74
CA TYR A 52 4.61 -18.13 -0.03
C TYR A 52 3.84 -17.46 1.11
N VAL A 53 4.59 -16.92 2.06
CA VAL A 53 4.08 -16.16 3.20
C VAL A 53 4.92 -14.89 3.34
N ILE A 54 4.27 -13.75 3.59
CA ILE A 54 4.94 -12.47 3.83
C ILE A 54 5.30 -12.37 5.32
N CYS A 55 6.60 -12.30 5.61
CA CYS A 55 7.11 -12.23 6.98
C CYS A 55 7.35 -10.78 7.42
N LYS A 56 7.38 -10.54 8.73
CA LYS A 56 7.85 -9.27 9.30
C LYS A 56 9.31 -9.00 8.91
N PRO A 57 9.73 -7.73 8.81
CA PRO A 57 11.16 -7.41 8.69
C PRO A 57 11.92 -7.99 9.89
N LEU A 58 13.12 -8.54 9.64
CA LEU A 58 13.98 -9.03 10.72
C LEU A 58 14.57 -7.81 11.46
N LYS A 59 14.76 -7.95 12.77
CA LYS A 59 15.31 -6.87 13.61
C LYS A 59 16.71 -6.43 13.18
N GLU A 60 17.51 -7.36 12.66
CA GLU A 60 18.84 -7.08 12.11
C GLU A 60 18.75 -6.14 10.89
N ASP A 61 17.75 -6.35 10.02
CA ASP A 61 17.48 -5.45 8.89
C ASP A 61 17.02 -4.06 9.37
N GLU A 62 16.33 -3.97 10.52
CA GLU A 62 15.89 -2.68 11.10
C GLU A 62 17.07 -1.87 11.71
N GLU A 63 18.08 -2.54 12.26
CA GLU A 63 19.26 -1.90 12.85
C GLU A 63 20.22 -1.36 11.78
N GLU A 64 20.47 -2.11 10.71
CA GLU A 64 21.22 -1.63 9.54
C GLU A 64 20.53 -0.42 8.88
N GLN A 65 19.18 -0.42 8.84
CA GLN A 65 18.38 0.68 8.33
C GLN A 65 18.43 1.92 9.22
N LYS A 66 18.49 1.78 10.56
CA LYS A 66 18.66 2.93 11.48
C LYS A 66 20.03 3.59 11.32
N GLN A 67 21.09 2.82 11.07
CA GLN A 67 22.43 3.36 10.83
C GLN A 67 22.53 4.08 9.46
N GLN A 68 21.84 3.57 8.43
CA GLN A 68 21.84 4.21 7.10
C GLN A 68 20.91 5.44 6.98
N ARG A 69 19.89 5.59 7.85
CA ARG A 69 19.02 6.79 7.89
C ARG A 69 19.73 8.08 8.35
N GLN A 70 20.95 8.00 8.87
CA GLN A 70 21.74 9.18 9.26
C GLN A 70 22.53 9.80 8.09
N GLN A 71 22.51 9.19 6.90
CA GLN A 71 23.10 9.79 5.69
C GLN A 71 21.99 10.46 4.85
N PRO A 72 22.05 11.78 4.62
CA PRO A 72 20.91 12.57 4.13
C PRO A 72 20.53 12.40 2.64
N ASN A 73 21.16 11.49 1.89
CA ASN A 73 21.03 11.46 0.42
C ASN A 73 20.55 10.14 -0.22
N ASN A 74 20.10 9.13 0.55
CA ASN A 74 19.65 7.86 -0.04
C ASN A 74 18.12 7.69 0.03
N LYS A 75 17.39 8.33 -0.89
CA LYS A 75 15.93 8.17 -1.08
C LYS A 75 15.51 6.73 -1.44
N THR A 76 16.46 5.85 -1.78
CA THR A 76 16.23 4.43 -2.14
C THR A 76 16.12 3.49 -0.93
N ALA A 77 16.65 3.84 0.25
CA ALA A 77 16.59 2.98 1.45
C ALA A 77 15.19 2.93 2.07
N ALA A 78 14.40 4.01 1.95
CA ALA A 78 13.03 4.07 2.46
C ALA A 78 12.02 3.20 1.68
N ASN A 79 12.38 2.75 0.48
CA ASN A 79 11.54 1.85 -0.33
C ASN A 79 11.90 0.37 -0.14
N LYS A 80 13.05 0.04 0.47
CA LYS A 80 13.46 -1.35 0.72
C LYS A 80 12.58 -2.03 1.79
N SER A 81 12.19 -1.29 2.83
CA SER A 81 11.24 -1.75 3.86
C SER A 81 9.80 -1.87 3.35
N LYS A 82 9.48 -1.33 2.16
CA LYS A 82 8.13 -1.38 1.59
C LYS A 82 7.89 -2.57 0.67
N ASN A 83 8.94 -3.16 0.10
CA ASN A 83 8.74 -4.23 -0.88
C ASN A 83 8.43 -5.56 -0.17
N ALA A 84 7.14 -5.87 -0.04
CA ALA A 84 6.65 -7.11 0.55
C ALA A 84 7.26 -8.36 -0.12
N ALA A 85 7.63 -8.28 -1.40
CA ALA A 85 8.25 -9.39 -2.12
C ALA A 85 9.62 -9.79 -1.57
N GLU A 86 10.40 -8.85 -1.00
CA GLU A 86 11.69 -9.18 -0.38
C GLU A 86 11.53 -9.97 0.92
N ARG A 87 10.37 -9.82 1.57
CA ARG A 87 10.00 -10.49 2.82
C ARG A 87 9.21 -11.78 2.61
N ALA A 88 8.96 -12.16 1.36
CA ALA A 88 8.30 -13.41 1.02
C ALA A 88 9.22 -14.61 1.32
N ARG A 89 8.67 -15.63 1.96
CA ARG A 89 9.37 -16.88 2.32
C ARG A 89 8.49 -18.08 2.03
N HIS A 90 9.11 -19.24 1.78
CA HIS A 90 8.37 -20.48 1.63
C HIS A 90 7.83 -20.95 3.00
N PRO A 91 6.62 -21.53 3.11
CA PRO A 91 6.05 -21.96 4.39
C PRO A 91 6.95 -22.92 5.20
N GLU A 92 7.64 -23.84 4.52
CA GLU A 92 8.58 -24.75 5.18
C GLU A 92 9.81 -24.06 5.74
N GLU A 93 10.24 -22.93 5.17
CA GLU A 93 11.35 -22.15 5.73
C GLU A 93 10.94 -21.53 7.06
N ILE A 94 9.74 -20.99 7.13
CA ILE A 94 9.17 -20.39 8.35
C ILE A 94 9.06 -21.43 9.46
N LEU A 95 8.55 -22.61 9.14
CA LEU A 95 8.40 -23.70 10.10
C LEU A 95 9.77 -24.15 10.65
N ARG A 96 10.80 -24.18 9.81
CA ARG A 96 12.17 -24.54 10.19
C ARG A 96 12.90 -23.45 10.97
N SER A 97 12.53 -22.18 10.78
CA SER A 97 13.13 -21.03 11.48
C SER A 97 12.77 -20.94 12.97
N ASN A 98 11.94 -21.86 13.50
CA ASN A 98 11.64 -22.00 14.93
C ASN A 98 11.23 -20.67 15.61
N GLY A 99 10.41 -19.87 14.94
CA GLY A 99 9.87 -18.60 15.45
C GLY A 99 10.67 -17.33 15.13
N VAL A 100 11.82 -17.44 14.45
CA VAL A 100 12.57 -16.26 13.98
C VAL A 100 11.83 -15.53 12.87
N LEU A 101 11.29 -16.28 11.89
CA LEU A 101 10.43 -15.75 10.85
C LEU A 101 8.99 -15.80 11.33
N GLN A 102 8.31 -14.65 11.34
CA GLN A 102 6.91 -14.54 11.73
C GLN A 102 6.10 -13.86 10.63
N PRO A 103 4.86 -14.31 10.36
CA PRO A 103 3.97 -13.64 9.42
C PRO A 103 3.71 -12.18 9.80
N ASP A 104 3.64 -11.30 8.80
CA ASP A 104 3.31 -9.89 8.98
C ASP A 104 1.78 -9.67 9.00
N VAL A 105 1.19 -9.81 10.18
CA VAL A 105 -0.26 -9.66 10.39
C VAL A 105 -0.80 -8.34 9.85
N GLU A 106 -0.09 -7.22 10.01
CA GLU A 106 -0.53 -5.91 9.52
C GLU A 106 -0.59 -5.90 7.99
N TRP A 107 0.40 -6.50 7.32
CA TRP A 107 0.38 -6.63 5.86
C TRP A 107 -0.82 -7.46 5.37
N TYR A 108 -1.16 -8.57 6.03
CA TYR A 108 -2.33 -9.38 5.63
C TYR A 108 -3.65 -8.64 5.87
N LEU A 109 -3.79 -7.95 7.01
CA LEU A 109 -5.00 -7.15 7.28
C LEU A 109 -5.19 -6.07 6.22
N THR A 110 -4.10 -5.42 5.79
CA THR A 110 -4.15 -4.29 4.85
C THR A 110 -4.27 -4.70 3.39
N GLN A 111 -3.53 -5.73 2.97
CA GLN A 111 -3.42 -6.10 1.56
C GLN A 111 -4.27 -7.32 1.17
N GLN A 112 -4.81 -8.08 2.13
CA GLN A 112 -5.61 -9.27 1.85
C GLN A 112 -7.03 -9.17 2.42
N ILE A 113 -7.20 -8.65 3.64
CA ILE A 113 -8.52 -8.61 4.30
C ILE A 113 -9.27 -7.31 4.00
N LEU A 114 -8.61 -6.16 4.14
CA LEU A 114 -9.25 -4.86 3.97
C LEU A 114 -9.86 -4.66 2.57
N PRO A 115 -9.18 -4.97 1.44
CA PRO A 115 -9.75 -4.68 0.12
C PRO A 115 -11.03 -5.46 -0.18
N PRO A 116 -11.12 -6.80 0.03
CA PRO A 116 -12.38 -7.52 -0.16
C PRO A 116 -13.49 -7.07 0.78
N VAL A 117 -13.19 -6.79 2.06
CA VAL A 117 -14.19 -6.33 3.03
C VAL A 117 -14.71 -4.94 2.65
N ALA A 118 -13.83 -4.03 2.23
CA ALA A 118 -14.22 -2.71 1.77
C ALA A 118 -15.16 -2.80 0.56
N ARG A 119 -14.83 -3.63 -0.43
CA ARG A 119 -15.68 -3.86 -1.62
C ARG A 119 -17.06 -4.43 -1.28
N LEU A 120 -17.13 -5.33 -0.29
CA LEU A 120 -18.41 -5.89 0.17
C LEU A 120 -19.27 -4.88 0.93
N CYS A 121 -18.63 -3.95 1.64
CA CYS A 121 -19.30 -2.94 2.45
C CYS A 121 -19.53 -1.62 1.71
N GLU A 122 -19.01 -1.46 0.50
CA GLU A 122 -19.15 -0.25 -0.33
C GLU A 122 -20.60 0.22 -0.53
N PRO A 123 -21.60 -0.67 -0.76
CA PRO A 123 -22.99 -0.22 -0.93
C PRO A 123 -23.68 0.20 0.37
N ILE A 124 -23.01 0.08 1.53
CA ILE A 124 -23.60 0.35 2.84
C ILE A 124 -23.24 1.76 3.28
N ASP A 125 -24.23 2.65 3.31
CA ASP A 125 -24.06 4.02 3.76
C ASP A 125 -23.42 4.10 5.15
N GLY A 126 -22.38 4.92 5.26
CA GLY A 126 -21.62 5.13 6.50
C GLY A 126 -20.47 4.15 6.75
N MET A 127 -20.30 3.12 5.91
CA MET A 127 -19.13 2.24 5.95
C MET A 127 -18.04 2.74 4.99
N SER A 128 -17.10 3.52 5.52
CA SER A 128 -15.88 3.91 4.77
C SER A 128 -14.72 2.96 5.06
N SER A 129 -13.77 2.87 4.12
CA SER A 129 -12.52 2.13 4.29
C SER A 129 -11.78 2.49 5.58
N GLY A 130 -11.81 3.75 5.99
CA GLY A 130 -11.24 4.23 7.25
C GLY A 130 -11.94 3.67 8.50
N VAL A 131 -13.27 3.54 8.49
CA VAL A 131 -14.03 2.92 9.59
C VAL A 131 -13.71 1.43 9.69
N ILE A 132 -13.63 0.74 8.54
CA ILE A 132 -13.28 -0.68 8.48
C ILE A 132 -11.84 -0.90 8.99
N ALA A 133 -10.88 -0.09 8.55
CA ALA A 133 -9.50 -0.14 9.01
C ALA A 133 -9.39 0.06 10.53
N GLN A 134 -10.12 1.05 11.08
CA GLN A 134 -10.17 1.28 12.53
C GLN A 134 -10.71 0.06 13.29
N ARG A 135 -11.74 -0.62 12.76
CA ARG A 135 -12.31 -1.84 13.36
C ARG A 135 -11.38 -3.05 13.27
N LEU A 136 -10.55 -3.11 12.24
CA LEU A 136 -9.48 -4.10 12.12
C LEU A 136 -8.26 -3.81 13.01
N GLY A 137 -8.29 -2.70 13.77
CA GLY A 137 -7.18 -2.28 14.63
C GLY A 137 -6.02 -1.64 13.86
N LEU A 138 -6.26 -1.21 12.62
CA LEU A 138 -5.30 -0.49 11.78
C LEU A 138 -5.45 1.03 11.98
N ASP A 139 -4.38 1.77 11.69
CA ASP A 139 -4.38 3.22 11.80
C ASP A 139 -5.17 3.88 10.66
N ALA A 140 -6.41 4.28 10.95
CA ALA A 140 -7.34 4.89 10.00
C ALA A 140 -6.77 6.08 9.20
N THR A 141 -5.76 6.78 9.72
CA THR A 141 -5.14 7.92 9.02
C THR A 141 -4.39 7.49 7.75
N LYS A 142 -3.81 6.29 7.73
CA LYS A 142 -3.05 5.77 6.60
C LYS A 142 -3.92 5.33 5.42
N TYR A 143 -5.22 5.08 5.64
CA TYR A 143 -6.11 4.47 4.65
C TYR A 143 -7.05 5.45 3.94
N LYS A 144 -7.14 6.70 4.41
CA LYS A 144 -7.92 7.75 3.72
C LYS A 144 -7.33 8.13 2.35
N GLN A 145 -6.04 7.90 2.13
CA GLN A 145 -5.34 8.29 0.89
C GLN A 145 -5.38 7.22 -0.21
N MET A 146 -5.65 5.95 0.14
CA MET A 146 -5.56 4.82 -0.81
C MET A 146 -6.71 4.83 -1.83
N THR A 147 -7.85 5.44 -1.51
CA THR A 147 -9.04 5.47 -2.37
C THR A 147 -9.01 6.58 -3.42
N GLY A 148 -7.97 7.43 -3.47
CA GLY A 148 -7.97 8.62 -4.34
C GLY A 148 -6.73 8.88 -5.19
N SER A 149 -5.65 8.08 -5.10
CA SER A 149 -4.34 8.52 -5.65
C SER A 149 -3.57 7.52 -6.52
N SER A 150 -4.16 6.41 -6.95
CA SER A 150 -3.46 5.39 -7.77
C SER A 150 -3.80 5.39 -9.28
N ALA A 151 -4.37 6.47 -9.81
CA ALA A 151 -4.79 6.53 -11.23
C ALA A 151 -3.73 7.05 -12.23
N TYR A 152 -2.46 7.24 -11.83
CA TYR A 152 -1.36 7.54 -12.77
C TYR A 152 -0.15 6.66 -12.48
N GLY A 153 -0.27 5.39 -12.84
CA GLY A 153 0.81 4.43 -12.95
C GLY A 153 0.57 3.57 -14.18
N GLU A 154 1.23 3.93 -15.26
CA GLU A 154 1.25 3.22 -16.53
C GLU A 154 2.02 1.90 -16.34
N ASP A 155 1.35 0.83 -15.93
CA ASP A 155 1.81 -0.56 -16.17
C ASP A 155 0.64 -1.55 -15.96
N GLY A 156 0.47 -2.47 -16.90
CA GLY A 156 -0.73 -3.29 -17.04
C GLY A 156 -0.99 -4.24 -15.87
N ASN A 157 -2.03 -3.97 -15.10
CA ASN A 157 -2.79 -4.97 -14.34
C ASN A 157 -4.28 -4.78 -14.67
N ASP A 158 -4.83 -5.64 -15.53
CA ASP A 158 -6.20 -5.59 -16.07
C ASP A 158 -7.28 -5.93 -15.01
N ASP A 159 -6.89 -6.26 -13.77
CA ASP A 159 -7.79 -6.74 -12.71
C ASP A 159 -8.18 -5.64 -11.67
N ASP A 160 -7.66 -4.41 -11.81
CA ASP A 160 -7.93 -3.28 -10.89
C ASP A 160 -8.90 -2.22 -11.46
N LEU A 161 -9.70 -2.58 -12.47
CA LEU A 161 -10.62 -1.64 -13.14
C LEU A 161 -12.05 -1.73 -12.59
N VAL A 162 -12.28 -1.30 -11.35
CA VAL A 162 -13.65 -1.02 -10.84
C VAL A 162 -13.63 0.05 -9.74
N ASP A 163 -13.28 1.29 -10.07
CA ASP A 163 -13.84 2.46 -9.37
C ASP A 163 -13.67 3.74 -10.21
N TYR A 164 -14.67 4.06 -11.02
CA TYR A 164 -14.77 5.38 -11.67
C TYR A 164 -16.06 6.02 -11.19
N THR A 165 -15.99 6.73 -10.06
CA THR A 165 -17.00 7.73 -9.70
C THR A 165 -16.62 9.04 -10.39
N PRO A 166 -17.38 9.51 -11.40
CA PRO A 166 -17.03 10.73 -12.11
C PRO A 166 -17.03 11.92 -11.14
N ALA A 167 -16.00 12.77 -11.18
CA ALA A 167 -15.91 13.96 -10.33
C ALA A 167 -17.10 14.93 -10.49
N SER A 168 -17.90 14.77 -11.54
CA SER A 168 -19.16 15.51 -11.77
C SER A 168 -20.34 15.04 -10.91
N MET A 169 -20.21 13.89 -10.22
CA MET A 169 -21.23 13.40 -9.28
C MET A 169 -20.88 13.69 -7.81
N LEU A 170 -19.70 14.26 -7.55
CA LEU A 170 -19.30 14.71 -6.22
C LEU A 170 -19.75 16.15 -6.00
N THR A 171 -20.04 16.50 -4.75
CA THR A 171 -20.24 17.90 -4.36
C THR A 171 -18.94 18.69 -4.52
N ASP A 172 -19.02 20.00 -4.74
CA ASP A 172 -17.81 20.83 -4.87
C ASP A 172 -16.95 20.77 -3.58
N GLU A 173 -17.58 20.70 -2.40
CA GLU A 173 -16.89 20.57 -1.12
C GLU A 173 -16.06 19.28 -1.02
N GLU A 174 -16.59 18.16 -1.50
CA GLU A 174 -15.89 16.86 -1.48
C GLU A 174 -14.84 16.79 -2.58
N ARG A 175 -15.15 17.34 -3.76
CA ARG A 175 -14.27 17.35 -4.92
C ARG A 175 -12.98 18.15 -4.69
N PHE A 176 -13.06 19.26 -3.97
CA PHE A 176 -11.92 20.17 -3.75
C PHE A 176 -11.33 20.09 -2.33
N LYS A 177 -11.75 19.11 -1.52
CA LYS A 177 -11.35 18.98 -0.11
C LYS A 177 -9.84 18.89 0.12
N ASP A 178 -9.15 18.16 -0.76
CA ASP A 178 -7.71 17.92 -0.67
C ASP A 178 -6.89 18.88 -1.56
N CYS A 179 -7.55 19.85 -2.21
CA CYS A 179 -6.85 20.87 -3.00
C CYS A 179 -6.26 21.96 -2.11
N GLU A 180 -5.05 22.40 -2.45
CA GLU A 180 -4.46 23.59 -1.84
C GLU A 180 -5.30 24.83 -2.19
N LYS A 181 -5.63 25.63 -1.17
CA LYS A 181 -6.47 26.81 -1.35
C LYS A 181 -5.71 27.88 -2.14
N LEU A 182 -6.38 28.47 -3.13
CA LEU A 182 -5.81 29.58 -3.90
C LEU A 182 -5.71 30.83 -3.02
N THR A 183 -4.50 31.35 -2.84
CA THR A 183 -4.26 32.65 -2.21
C THR A 183 -3.83 33.69 -3.24
N ILE A 184 -4.36 34.91 -3.13
CA ILE A 184 -4.06 36.00 -4.04
C ILE A 184 -3.55 37.20 -3.24
N VAL A 185 -2.42 37.76 -3.68
CA VAL A 185 -1.85 39.00 -3.13
C VAL A 185 -2.39 40.19 -3.91
N CYS A 186 -2.99 41.14 -3.20
CA CYS A 186 -3.39 42.41 -3.81
C CYS A 186 -2.17 43.29 -4.10
N LYS A 187 -1.96 43.71 -5.36
CA LYS A 187 -0.85 44.61 -5.73
C LYS A 187 -0.95 46.02 -5.15
N SER A 188 -2.12 46.44 -4.68
CA SER A 188 -2.36 47.80 -4.18
C SER A 188 -2.21 47.91 -2.66
N CYS A 189 -2.60 46.88 -1.89
CA CYS A 189 -2.49 46.89 -0.42
C CYS A 189 -1.53 45.83 0.15
N GLY A 190 -0.99 44.93 -0.69
CA GLY A 190 -0.04 43.89 -0.27
C GLY A 190 -0.66 42.74 0.53
N GLU A 191 -1.96 42.74 0.74
CA GLU A 191 -2.66 41.77 1.57
C GLU A 191 -2.94 40.45 0.82
N GLU A 192 -2.71 39.33 1.50
CA GLU A 192 -3.01 37.98 1.03
C GLU A 192 -4.44 37.59 1.40
N ARG A 193 -5.21 37.10 0.43
CA ARG A 193 -6.57 36.60 0.66
C ARG A 193 -6.78 35.23 0.03
N GLU A 194 -7.44 34.34 0.78
CA GLU A 194 -7.92 33.07 0.25
C GLU A 194 -9.11 33.30 -0.70
N CYS A 195 -9.10 32.62 -1.85
CA CYS A 195 -10.14 32.65 -2.87
C CYS A 195 -10.82 31.26 -2.94
N PRO A 196 -11.89 31.03 -2.14
CA PRO A 196 -12.51 29.71 -2.04
C PRO A 196 -13.42 29.36 -3.24
N GLY A 197 -13.69 30.28 -4.17
CA GLY A 197 -14.49 30.01 -5.36
C GLY A 197 -14.87 31.27 -6.15
N VAL A 198 -15.49 31.09 -7.32
CA VAL A 198 -15.79 32.17 -8.29
C VAL A 198 -16.81 33.19 -7.75
N PHE A 199 -17.77 32.73 -6.96
CA PHE A 199 -18.87 33.56 -6.44
C PHE A 199 -18.63 34.08 -5.01
N SER A 200 -17.51 33.68 -4.40
CA SER A 200 -17.17 34.07 -3.04
C SER A 200 -16.54 35.46 -3.07
N LYS A 201 -17.32 36.48 -2.69
CA LYS A 201 -16.76 37.82 -2.46
C LYS A 201 -15.71 37.69 -1.36
N CYS A 202 -14.48 38.10 -1.63
CA CYS A 202 -13.48 38.29 -0.58
C CYS A 202 -14.11 39.17 0.50
N ALA A 203 -14.22 38.66 1.73
CA ALA A 203 -14.71 39.46 2.85
C ALA A 203 -13.81 40.71 2.97
N PRO A 204 -14.37 41.91 3.20
CA PRO A 204 -13.56 43.08 3.47
C PRO A 204 -12.72 42.82 4.73
N ALA A 205 -11.47 43.26 4.72
CA ALA A 205 -10.64 43.25 5.91
C ALA A 205 -11.34 44.07 7.01
N GLU A 206 -11.56 43.48 8.18
CA GLU A 206 -12.10 44.20 9.33
C GLU A 206 -10.99 45.08 9.97
N GLY A 207 -11.20 46.41 9.93
CA GLY A 207 -10.44 47.45 10.65
C GLY A 207 -9.27 48.06 9.85
N ASP A 208 -9.06 49.38 9.77
CA ASP A 208 -9.61 50.57 10.44
C ASP A 208 -9.60 51.74 9.43
#